data_AF-A0A1W6KUE2-F1
#
_entry.id   AF-A0A1W6KUE2-F1
#
_cell.length_a   1.000
_cell.length_b   1.000
_cell.length_c   1.000
_cell.angle_alpha   90.00
_cell.angle_beta   90.00
_cell.angle_gamma   90.00
#
_symmetry.space_group_name_H-M   'P 1'
#
loop_
_entity.id
_entity.type
_entity.pdbx_description
1 polymer ?
#
loop_
_entity_poly.entity_id
_entity_poly.type
_entity_poly.pdbx_seq_one_letter_code
_entity_poly.pdbx_strand_id
1 'polypeptide(L)'
;MAAILTQASLAVSPHEINTLAALESRFKGKTKLQSNPHPKPSLAWAAWIIPKLGGWNSYASSKPPGPITFFNGLKYCADGWALRDRYMPQSFGGEVFHWIICFWSRTKSSDQRAEPSR
;
A
#
# COMPACT_ATOMS: atom_id res chain seq x y z
N MET A 1 17.25 14.59 21.51
CA MET A 1 16.95 14.94 20.11
C MET A 1 17.96 14.27 19.18
N ALA A 2 17.76 12.98 18.89
CA ALA A 2 18.40 12.29 17.79
C ALA A 2 17.52 11.08 17.46
N ALA A 3 16.37 11.35 16.84
CA ALA A 3 15.65 10.29 16.14
C ALA A 3 16.59 9.87 15.02
N ILE A 4 17.29 8.75 15.20
CA ILE A 4 18.02 8.10 14.12
C ILE A 4 16.94 7.62 13.15
N LEU A 5 16.55 8.52 12.23
CA LEU A 5 15.70 8.23 11.09
C LEU A 5 16.54 7.39 10.13
N THR A 6 16.74 6.11 10.47
CA THR A 6 17.28 5.15 9.51
C THR A 6 16.34 5.18 8.30
N GLN A 7 16.88 5.55 7.15
CA GLN A 7 16.11 5.61 5.92
C GLN A 7 15.67 4.21 5.53
N ALA A 8 14.41 4.06 5.10
CA ALA A 8 13.87 2.77 4.68
C ALA A 8 14.66 2.16 3.51
N SER A 9 15.41 2.97 2.75
CA SER A 9 16.26 2.54 1.63
C SER A 9 17.38 1.58 2.01
N LEU A 10 17.71 1.44 3.31
CA LEU A 10 18.75 0.50 3.77
C LEU A 10 18.26 -0.96 3.83
N ALA A 11 16.95 -1.17 3.98
CA ALA A 11 16.37 -2.50 4.16
C ALA A 11 15.29 -2.84 3.11
N VAL A 12 14.79 -1.83 2.40
CA VAL A 12 13.62 -1.93 1.53
C VAL A 12 13.94 -1.29 0.18
N SER A 13 13.66 -2.01 -0.91
CA SER A 13 13.86 -1.54 -2.27
C SER A 13 12.92 -0.36 -2.61
N PRO A 14 13.25 0.48 -3.62
CA PRO A 14 12.39 1.59 -4.01
C PRO A 14 10.98 1.18 -4.43
N HIS A 15 10.84 0.02 -5.09
CA HIS A 15 9.53 -0.51 -5.47
C HIS A 15 8.70 -0.91 -4.24
N GLU A 16 9.34 -1.51 -3.24
CA GLU A 16 8.68 -1.85 -1.98
C GLU A 16 8.26 -0.60 -1.20
N ILE A 17 9.07 0.46 -1.18
CA ILE A 17 8.69 1.75 -0.59
C ILE A 17 7.42 2.30 -1.27
N ASN A 18 7.32 2.24 -2.59
CA ASN A 18 6.12 2.66 -3.32
C ASN A 18 4.89 1.83 -2.95
N THR A 19 5.04 0.50 -2.82
CA THR A 19 3.92 -0.34 -2.37
C THR A 19 3.51 -0.04 -0.94
N LEU A 20 4.46 0.20 -0.03
CA LEU A 20 4.16 0.57 1.34
C LEU A 20 3.45 1.93 1.40
N ALA A 21 3.81 2.89 0.54
CA ALA A 21 3.12 4.16 0.41
C ALA A 21 1.67 4.00 -0.08
N ALA A 22 1.44 3.12 -1.04
CA ALA A 22 0.08 2.78 -1.48
C ALA A 22 -0.71 2.08 -0.37
N LEU A 23 -0.11 1.12 0.33
CA LEU A 23 -0.73 0.41 1.45
C LEU A 23 -1.08 1.35 2.60
N GLU A 24 -0.22 2.32 2.91
CA GLU A 24 -0.53 3.32 3.92
C GLU A 24 -1.80 4.09 3.57
N SER A 25 -2.01 4.47 2.31
CA SER A 25 -3.27 5.14 1.90
C SER A 25 -4.49 4.28 2.14
N ARG A 26 -4.38 2.96 1.94
CA ARG A 26 -5.45 1.98 2.23
C ARG A 26 -5.67 1.79 3.74
N PHE A 27 -4.62 1.93 4.54
CA PHE A 27 -4.67 1.79 6.00
C PHE A 27 -4.95 3.09 6.74
N LYS A 28 -5.06 4.24 6.05
CA LYS A 28 -5.53 5.49 6.64
C LYS A 28 -6.96 5.27 7.15
N GLY A 29 -7.06 4.94 8.43
CA GLY A 29 -8.34 4.82 9.11
C GLY A 29 -9.08 6.16 9.15
N LYS A 30 -10.37 6.11 9.48
CA LYS A 30 -11.23 7.32 9.58
C LYS A 30 -10.77 8.27 10.70
N THR A 31 -9.98 7.77 11.64
CA THR A 31 -9.55 8.50 12.84
C THR A 31 -8.05 8.82 12.77
N LYS A 32 -7.67 10.05 13.18
CA LYS A 32 -6.27 10.50 13.26
C LYS A 32 -5.36 9.55 14.07
N LEU A 33 -5.90 8.89 15.09
CA LEU A 33 -5.22 7.89 15.94
C LEU A 33 -4.87 6.59 15.21
N GLN A 34 -5.53 6.31 14.08
CA GLN A 34 -5.28 5.12 13.25
C GLN A 34 -4.29 5.43 12.11
N SER A 35 -3.81 6.67 12.00
CA SER A 35 -2.80 7.07 11.03
C SER A 35 -1.39 6.86 11.56
N ASN A 36 -0.42 6.77 10.65
CA ASN A 36 0.97 6.57 11.01
C ASN A 36 1.56 7.88 11.58
N PRO A 37 2.11 7.88 12.81
CA PRO A 37 2.78 9.05 13.37
C PRO A 37 4.20 9.28 12.83
N HIS A 38 4.74 8.33 12.06
CA HIS A 38 6.14 8.36 11.59
C HIS A 38 6.28 9.04 10.21
N PRO A 39 7.38 9.79 9.98
CA PRO A 39 7.64 10.43 8.69
C PRO A 39 7.97 9.42 7.59
N LYS A 40 7.47 9.63 6.37
CA LYS A 40 7.87 8.84 5.20
C LYS A 40 9.21 9.35 4.64
N PRO A 41 10.10 8.49 4.11
CA PRO A 41 10.15 7.04 4.17
C PRO A 41 11.15 6.57 5.24
N SER A 42 10.78 6.68 6.52
CA SER A 42 11.60 6.16 7.62
C SER A 42 11.40 4.65 7.81
N LEU A 43 12.38 3.97 8.42
CA LEU A 43 12.24 2.56 8.78
C LEU A 43 11.10 2.34 9.79
N ALA A 44 10.93 3.27 10.74
CA ALA A 44 9.82 3.25 11.69
C ALA A 44 8.46 3.34 10.98
N TRP A 45 8.38 4.11 9.89
CA TRP A 45 7.20 4.19 9.05
C TRP A 45 6.86 2.84 8.40
N ALA A 46 7.84 2.15 7.83
CA ALA A 46 7.66 0.81 7.27
C ALA A 46 7.29 -0.22 8.36
N ALA A 47 7.97 -0.17 9.50
CA ALA A 47 7.72 -1.03 10.65
C ALA A 47 6.33 -0.86 11.28
N TRP A 48 5.63 0.24 11.01
CA TRP A 48 4.23 0.43 11.40
C TRP A 48 3.25 -0.21 10.40
N ILE A 49 3.59 -0.22 9.10
CA ILE A 49 2.73 -0.74 8.01
C ILE A 49 2.80 -2.28 7.91
N ILE A 50 3.97 -2.88 8.10
CA ILE A 50 4.15 -4.33 8.01
C ILE A 50 3.22 -5.10 8.99
N PRO A 51 3.18 -4.80 10.30
CA PRO A 51 2.32 -5.53 11.23
C PRO A 51 0.83 -5.25 11.01
N LYS A 52 0.46 -4.11 10.40
CA LYS A 52 -0.92 -3.82 9.97
C LYS A 52 -1.41 -4.83 8.94
N LEU A 53 -0.56 -5.23 8.00
CA LEU A 53 -0.86 -6.32 7.06
C LEU A 53 -1.04 -7.65 7.80
N GLY A 54 -0.25 -7.87 8.86
CA GLY A 54 -0.34 -9.04 9.73
C GLY A 54 -1.53 -9.06 10.69
N GLY A 55 -2.44 -8.07 10.65
CA GLY A 55 -3.65 -8.03 11.48
C GLY A 55 -3.50 -7.27 12.81
N TRP A 56 -2.47 -6.43 12.97
CA TRP A 56 -2.28 -5.64 14.19
C TRP A 56 -3.30 -4.48 14.31
N ASN A 57 -3.90 -4.35 15.49
CA ASN A 57 -4.77 -3.24 15.86
C ASN A 57 -3.92 -2.04 16.32
N SER A 58 -3.58 -1.11 15.43
CA SER A 58 -2.70 0.04 15.73
C SER A 58 -3.31 1.12 16.64
N TYR A 59 -3.96 0.73 17.73
CA TYR A 59 -4.28 1.67 18.79
C TYR A 59 -3.01 1.97 19.58
N ALA A 60 -2.83 3.23 19.98
CA ALA A 60 -1.70 3.66 20.80
C ALA A 60 -1.65 2.94 22.17
N SER A 61 -2.78 2.38 22.63
CA SER A 61 -2.90 1.59 23.86
C SER A 61 -2.62 0.09 23.66
N SER A 62 -2.50 -0.36 22.41
CA SER A 62 -2.24 -1.77 22.12
C SER A 62 -0.76 -2.11 22.31
N LYS A 63 -0.50 -3.35 22.77
CA LYS A 63 0.86 -3.88 22.89
C LYS A 63 1.59 -3.76 21.55
N PRO A 64 2.91 -3.49 21.58
CA PRO A 64 3.70 -3.45 20.36
C PRO A 64 3.55 -4.78 19.60
N PRO A 65 3.59 -4.74 18.26
CA PRO A 65 3.38 -5.94 17.45
C PRO A 65 4.45 -6.99 17.78
N GLY A 66 3.98 -8.21 18.08
CA GLY A 66 4.87 -9.33 18.37
C GLY A 66 5.61 -9.81 17.11
N PRO A 67 6.71 -10.58 17.26
CA PRO A 67 7.47 -11.11 16.13
C PRO A 67 6.63 -11.92 15.13
N ILE A 68 5.62 -12.65 15.60
CA ILE A 68 4.71 -13.45 14.77
C ILE A 68 3.84 -12.55 13.87
N THR A 69 3.32 -11.45 14.42
CA THR A 69 2.49 -10.50 13.65
C THR A 69 3.31 -9.81 12.57
N PHE A 70 4.56 -9.48 12.87
CA PHE A 70 5.52 -8.99 11.86
C PHE A 70 5.80 -10.01 10.78
N PHE A 71 6.08 -11.26 11.17
CA PHE A 71 6.34 -12.35 10.23
C PHE A 71 5.16 -12.56 9.27
N ASN A 72 3.92 -12.58 9.79
CA ASN A 72 2.73 -12.69 8.96
C ASN A 72 2.60 -11.52 7.98
N GLY A 73 2.88 -10.30 8.43
CA GLY A 73 2.90 -9.11 7.57
C GLY A 73 3.91 -9.23 6.42
N LEU A 74 5.14 -9.66 6.73
CA LEU A 74 6.18 -9.89 5.72
C LEU A 74 5.83 -11.01 4.75
N LYS A 75 5.24 -12.10 5.25
CA LYS A 75 4.76 -13.21 4.42
C LYS A 75 3.70 -12.73 3.43
N TYR A 76 2.71 -11.94 3.87
CA TYR A 76 1.71 -11.39 2.95
C TYR A 76 2.28 -10.43 1.92
N CYS A 77 3.29 -9.62 2.29
CA CYS A 77 4.03 -8.85 1.31
C CYS A 77 4.64 -9.79 0.26
N ALA A 78 5.48 -10.74 0.67
CA ALA A 78 6.18 -11.64 -0.24
C ALA A 78 5.22 -12.43 -1.15
N ASP A 79 4.13 -12.96 -0.60
CA ASP A 79 3.10 -13.67 -1.37
C ASP A 79 2.43 -12.72 -2.40
N GLY A 80 2.18 -11.47 -2.03
CA GLY A 80 1.66 -10.44 -2.95
C GLY A 80 2.63 -10.08 -4.08
N TRP A 81 3.92 -10.01 -3.80
CA TRP A 81 4.97 -9.79 -4.81
C TRP A 81 5.07 -10.97 -5.78
N ALA A 82 5.02 -12.20 -5.26
CA ALA A 82 5.02 -13.41 -6.09
C ALA A 82 3.79 -13.47 -7.03
N LEU A 83 2.61 -13.04 -6.56
CA LEU A 83 1.42 -12.93 -7.40
C LEU A 83 1.60 -11.86 -8.48
N ARG A 84 2.11 -10.68 -8.12
CA ARG A 84 2.40 -9.62 -9.10
C ARG A 84 3.34 -10.14 -10.18
N ASP A 85 4.44 -10.79 -9.82
CA ASP A 85 5.43 -11.25 -10.79
C ASP A 85 4.87 -12.34 -11.71
N ARG A 86 3.93 -13.16 -11.22
CA ARG A 86 3.22 -14.17 -12.02
C ARG A 86 2.23 -13.56 -13.02
N TYR A 87 1.48 -12.53 -12.62
CA TYR A 87 0.39 -11.98 -13.43
C TYR A 87 0.75 -10.70 -14.19
N MET A 88 1.83 -10.02 -13.81
CA MET A 88 2.31 -8.76 -14.37
C MET A 88 3.82 -8.89 -14.65
N PRO A 89 4.22 -9.60 -15.72
CA PRO A 89 5.63 -9.71 -16.07
C PRO A 89 6.18 -8.32 -16.42
N GLN A 90 7.40 -8.02 -15.95
CA GLN A 90 8.06 -6.73 -16.19
C GLN A 90 8.35 -6.42 -17.67
N SER A 91 8.02 -7.34 -18.58
CA SER A 91 8.10 -7.17 -20.04
C SER A 91 6.89 -6.45 -20.66
N PHE A 92 5.87 -6.07 -19.88
CA PHE A 92 4.82 -5.18 -20.38
C PHE A 92 5.35 -3.75 -20.54
N GLY A 93 5.99 -3.49 -21.68
CA GLY A 93 6.32 -2.14 -22.14
C GLY A 93 5.08 -1.25 -22.13
N GLY A 94 5.27 0.02 -21.74
CA GLY A 94 4.23 1.00 -21.36
C GLY A 94 3.18 1.36 -22.41
N GLU A 95 3.14 0.67 -23.55
CA GLU A 95 2.18 0.90 -24.63
C GLU A 95 0.80 0.32 -24.30
N VAL A 96 0.72 -0.85 -23.64
CA VAL A 96 -0.56 -1.57 -23.44
C VAL A 96 -1.42 -0.97 -22.33
N PHE A 97 -0.81 -0.45 -21.25
CA PHE A 97 -1.54 0.15 -20.13
C PHE A 97 -2.23 1.47 -20.52
N HIS A 98 -1.65 2.24 -21.44
CA HIS A 98 -2.29 3.44 -21.98
C HIS A 98 -3.58 3.08 -22.74
N TRP A 99 -3.56 2.02 -23.56
CA TRP A 99 -4.75 1.55 -24.28
C TRP A 99 -5.84 0.99 -23.36
N ILE A 100 -5.49 0.25 -22.29
CA ILE A 100 -6.48 -0.26 -21.33
C ILE A 100 -7.16 0.87 -20.55
N ILE A 101 -6.40 1.89 -20.11
CA ILE A 101 -6.98 3.09 -19.48
C ILE A 101 -7.87 3.84 -20.49
N CYS A 102 -7.39 4.07 -21.72
CA CYS A 102 -8.20 4.71 -22.76
C CYS A 102 -9.47 3.92 -23.10
N PHE A 103 -9.42 2.59 -23.09
CA PHE A 103 -10.57 1.73 -23.35
C PHE A 103 -11.58 1.75 -22.19
N TRP A 104 -11.11 1.78 -20.94
CA TRP A 104 -11.98 1.87 -19.76
C TRP A 104 -12.54 3.29 -19.53
N SER A 105 -11.84 4.33 -19.97
CA SER A 105 -12.37 5.70 -20.01
C SER A 105 -13.45 5.89 -21.08
N ARG A 106 -13.42 5.11 -22.18
CA ARG A 106 -14.44 5.17 -23.23
C ARG A 106 -15.77 4.55 -22.82
N THR A 107 -15.78 3.52 -21.97
CA THR A 107 -17.01 2.85 -21.53
C THR A 107 -17.75 3.58 -20.40
N LYS A 108 -17.08 4.46 -19.63
CA LYS A 108 -17.74 5.32 -18.63
C LYS A 108 -18.45 6.56 -19.19
N SER A 109 -18.24 6.88 -20.47
CA SER A 109 -18.86 8.05 -21.11
C SER A 109 -20.29 7.80 -21.62
N SER A 110 -20.74 6.54 -21.73
CA SER A 110 -22.05 6.21 -22.28
C SER A 110 -23.21 6.23 -21.29
N ASP A 111 -22.95 6.26 -19.97
CA ASP A 111 -23.98 6.25 -18.91
C ASP A 111 -24.57 7.63 -18.56
N GLN A 112 -24.24 8.71 -19.29
CA GLN A 112 -24.74 10.07 -19.03
C GLN A 112 -25.90 10.50 -19.95
N ARG A 113 -26.66 9.58 -20.55
CA ARG A 113 -27.81 9.93 -21.42
C ARG A 113 -29.14 9.40 -20.84
N ALA A 114 -29.90 10.36 -20.29
CA ALA A 114 -31.37 10.37 -20.07
C ALA A 114 -31.97 9.59 -18.89
N GLU A 115 -32.21 10.30 -17.78
CA GLU A 115 -33.38 10.08 -16.90
C GLU A 115 -34.54 10.92 -17.46
N PRO A 116 -35.64 10.33 -17.95
CA PRO A 116 -36.81 11.09 -18.34
C PRO A 116 -37.61 11.48 -17.09
N SER A 117 -37.70 12.79 -16.84
CA SER A 117 -38.56 13.38 -15.83
C SER A 117 -39.99 12.82 -15.92
N ARG A 118 -40.47 12.21 -14.84
CA ARG A 118 -41.87 11.84 -14.62
C ARG A 118 -42.43 12.60 -13.44
#